data_AF-A0A939Z6J6-F1
#
_entry.id   AF-A0A939Z6J6-F1
#
_cell.length_a   1.000
_cell.length_b   1.000
_cell.length_c   1.000
_cell.angle_alpha   90.00
_cell.angle_beta   90.00
_cell.angle_gamma   90.00
#
_symmetry.space_group_name_H-M   'P 1'
#
loop_
_entity.id
_entity.type
_entity.pdbx_description
1 polymer ?
#
loop_
_entity_poly.entity_id
_entity_poly.type
_entity_poly.pdbx_seq_one_letter_code
_entity_poly.pdbx_strand_id
1 'polypeptide(L)'
;MKKYMVLLVLSLSFFLNACSPQKPTEQIDKNIKISTIRQAYAYADNYAKRNLGDKYVLYRIEGKHDKDFKGEIKFIYTKRVKHSPDGYFVIVDTVNNEITYDYWPDAHSVYVGNPHIQIENWDFNLETALTEASELGIDYDEIRWDTFFEDRIAVSFYKNGAEIEHIIYNTFTSERITDRQVYIPDYIKN
;
A
#
# COMPACT_ATOMS: atom_id res chain seq x y z
N MET A 1 -1.95 -46.55 -39.30
CA MET A 1 -2.60 -45.85 -38.17
C MET A 1 -1.65 -45.27 -37.11
N LYS A 2 -0.33 -45.12 -37.36
CA LYS A 2 0.62 -44.58 -36.36
C LYS A 2 1.05 -43.11 -36.58
N LYS A 3 0.71 -42.50 -37.72
CA LYS A 3 1.19 -41.14 -38.08
C LYS A 3 0.29 -39.99 -37.61
N TYR A 4 -0.99 -40.24 -37.33
CA TYR A 4 -1.93 -39.20 -36.88
C TYR A 4 -1.95 -39.00 -35.35
N MET A 5 -1.38 -39.94 -34.60
CA MET A 5 -1.37 -39.89 -33.14
C MET A 5 -0.27 -38.96 -32.59
N VAL A 6 0.81 -38.74 -33.35
CA VAL A 6 1.91 -37.84 -32.94
C VAL A 6 1.54 -36.38 -33.17
N LEU A 7 0.73 -36.08 -34.20
CA LEU A 7 0.30 -34.70 -34.48
C LEU A 7 -0.69 -34.17 -33.42
N LEU A 8 -1.55 -35.04 -32.87
CA LEU A 8 -2.55 -34.63 -31.88
C LEU A 8 -1.95 -34.29 -30.51
N VAL A 9 -0.83 -34.92 -30.15
CA VAL A 9 -0.12 -34.68 -28.88
C VAL A 9 0.74 -33.40 -28.94
N LEU A 10 1.23 -33.03 -30.12
CA LEU A 10 1.95 -31.77 -30.35
C LEU A 10 1.01 -30.56 -30.42
N SER A 11 -0.26 -30.71 -30.83
CA SER A 11 -1.23 -29.61 -30.80
C SER A 11 -1.82 -29.34 -29.42
N LEU A 12 -1.79 -30.32 -28.50
CA LEU A 12 -2.28 -30.15 -27.13
C LEU A 12 -1.26 -29.46 -26.20
N SER A 13 0.02 -29.46 -26.57
CA SER A 13 1.11 -28.90 -25.76
C SER A 13 1.31 -27.39 -25.96
N PHE A 14 0.69 -26.77 -26.97
CA PHE A 14 0.72 -25.32 -27.17
C PHE A 14 -0.34 -24.52 -26.38
N PHE A 15 -1.30 -25.19 -25.72
CA PHE A 15 -2.31 -24.53 -24.87
C PHE A 15 -1.93 -24.48 -23.38
N LEU A 16 -0.76 -25.01 -23.00
CA LEU A 16 -0.24 -24.91 -21.63
C LEU A 16 0.82 -23.82 -21.47
N ASN A 17 0.97 -22.93 -22.47
CA ASN A 17 1.67 -21.66 -22.27
C ASN A 17 0.85 -20.79 -21.33
N ALA A 18 1.15 -20.94 -20.03
CA ALA A 18 1.13 -19.92 -19.01
C ALA A 18 0.26 -18.70 -19.36
N CYS A 19 -1.06 -18.88 -19.30
CA CYS A 19 -1.92 -17.77 -18.93
C CYS A 19 -1.65 -17.54 -17.44
N SER A 20 -0.53 -16.89 -17.12
CA SER A 20 -0.40 -16.26 -15.81
C SER A 20 -1.62 -15.34 -15.71
N PRO A 21 -2.56 -15.57 -14.78
CA PRO A 21 -3.74 -14.73 -14.68
C PRO A 21 -3.25 -13.29 -14.59
N GLN A 22 -3.52 -12.52 -15.65
CA GLN A 22 -3.13 -11.12 -15.70
C GLN A 22 -3.76 -10.47 -14.48
N LYS A 23 -2.93 -9.89 -13.61
CA LYS A 23 -3.39 -9.24 -12.38
C LYS A 23 -4.54 -8.30 -12.74
N PRO A 24 -5.75 -8.57 -12.27
CA PRO A 24 -6.90 -7.73 -12.55
C PRO A 24 -6.55 -6.29 -12.19
N THR A 25 -6.60 -5.44 -13.20
CA THR A 25 -6.25 -4.01 -13.10
C THR A 25 -7.51 -3.23 -13.45
N GLU A 26 -7.85 -2.25 -12.63
CA GLU A 26 -9.01 -1.38 -12.82
C GLU A 26 -8.55 0.07 -12.94
N GLN A 27 -9.08 0.78 -13.93
CA GLN A 27 -8.82 2.20 -14.13
C GLN A 27 -9.78 3.01 -13.28
N ILE A 28 -9.24 3.94 -12.51
CA ILE A 28 -9.98 5.02 -11.88
C ILE A 28 -10.17 6.12 -12.93
N ASP A 29 -11.33 6.78 -12.93
CA ASP A 29 -11.57 7.90 -13.83
C ASP A 29 -10.45 8.94 -13.68
N LYS A 30 -9.77 9.25 -14.79
CA LYS A 30 -8.61 10.17 -14.82
C LYS A 30 -8.94 11.60 -14.38
N ASN A 31 -10.23 11.97 -14.36
CA ASN A 31 -10.69 13.26 -13.88
C ASN A 31 -10.77 13.32 -12.34
N ILE A 32 -10.68 12.18 -11.66
CA ILE A 32 -10.70 12.10 -10.20
C ILE A 32 -9.29 12.26 -9.68
N LYS A 33 -9.07 13.28 -8.86
CA LYS A 33 -7.81 13.45 -8.12
C LYS A 33 -7.90 12.71 -6.79
N ILE A 34 -7.06 11.69 -6.62
CA ILE A 34 -6.84 11.03 -5.32
C ILE A 34 -5.77 11.83 -4.59
N SER A 35 -6.15 12.52 -3.52
CA SER A 35 -5.24 13.38 -2.76
C SER A 35 -5.20 13.05 -1.27
N THR A 36 -5.92 12.01 -0.83
CA THR A 36 -5.98 11.60 0.57
C THR A 36 -5.97 10.08 0.69
N ILE A 37 -5.46 9.58 1.83
CA ILE A 37 -5.48 8.16 2.18
C ILE A 37 -6.92 7.62 2.19
N ARG A 38 -7.87 8.42 2.71
CA ARG A 38 -9.29 8.07 2.80
C ARG A 38 -9.94 7.87 1.42
N GLN A 39 -9.63 8.73 0.45
CA GLN A 39 -10.11 8.56 -0.93
C GLN A 39 -9.53 7.29 -1.55
N ALA A 40 -8.22 7.09 -1.45
CA ALA A 40 -7.56 5.88 -1.96
C ALA A 40 -8.15 4.61 -1.33
N TYR A 41 -8.43 4.64 -0.04
CA TYR A 41 -9.06 3.54 0.68
C TYR A 41 -10.46 3.21 0.17
N ALA A 42 -11.30 4.22 -0.10
CA ALA A 42 -12.64 3.96 -0.62
C ALA A 42 -12.60 3.18 -1.95
N TYR A 43 -11.61 3.48 -2.81
CA TYR A 43 -11.37 2.72 -4.03
C TYR A 43 -10.85 1.31 -3.75
N ALA A 44 -9.83 1.20 -2.90
CA ALA A 44 -9.23 -0.08 -2.54
C ALA A 44 -10.21 -1.04 -1.85
N ASP A 45 -11.06 -0.53 -0.95
CA ASP A 45 -12.04 -1.31 -0.20
C ASP A 45 -13.18 -1.81 -1.08
N ASN A 46 -13.71 -0.95 -1.97
CA ASN A 46 -14.69 -1.38 -2.97
C ASN A 46 -14.10 -2.45 -3.90
N TYR A 47 -12.84 -2.29 -4.28
CA TYR A 47 -12.12 -3.27 -5.09
C TYR A 47 -11.92 -4.60 -4.34
N ALA A 48 -11.46 -4.54 -3.09
CA ALA A 48 -11.23 -5.70 -2.23
C ALA A 48 -12.52 -6.48 -1.97
N LYS A 49 -13.63 -5.79 -1.65
CA LYS A 49 -14.94 -6.43 -1.41
C LYS A 49 -15.44 -7.20 -2.63
N ARG A 50 -15.28 -6.65 -3.84
CA ARG A 50 -15.69 -7.32 -5.08
C ARG A 50 -14.86 -8.56 -5.41
N ASN A 51 -13.55 -8.53 -5.15
CA ASN A 51 -12.62 -9.57 -5.60
C ASN A 51 -12.25 -10.59 -4.52
N LEU A 52 -12.21 -10.17 -3.24
CA LEU A 52 -11.81 -11.00 -2.09
C LEU A 52 -13.01 -11.41 -1.23
N GLY A 53 -14.03 -10.54 -1.15
CA GLY A 53 -15.23 -10.73 -0.32
C GLY A 53 -15.08 -10.25 1.14
N ASP A 54 -16.20 -10.22 1.86
CA ASP A 54 -16.32 -9.55 3.17
C ASP A 54 -15.57 -10.22 4.34
N LYS A 55 -14.97 -11.38 4.08
CA LYS A 55 -14.16 -12.11 5.08
C LYS A 55 -12.77 -11.52 5.27
N TYR A 56 -12.36 -10.62 4.38
CA TYR A 56 -11.08 -9.93 4.43
C TYR A 56 -11.22 -8.58 5.11
N VAL A 57 -10.20 -8.20 5.87
CA VAL A 57 -10.12 -6.93 6.61
C VAL A 57 -8.81 -6.25 6.34
N LEU A 58 -8.86 -4.92 6.33
CA LEU A 58 -7.66 -4.09 6.27
C LEU A 58 -6.83 -4.32 7.55
N TYR A 59 -5.57 -4.68 7.34
CA TYR A 59 -4.58 -4.97 8.39
C TYR A 59 -3.51 -3.89 8.47
N ARG A 60 -3.02 -3.44 7.32
CA ARG A 60 -1.94 -2.46 7.22
C ARG A 60 -2.12 -1.61 5.98
N ILE A 61 -1.68 -0.38 6.07
CA ILE A 61 -1.54 0.53 4.94
C ILE A 61 -0.08 0.95 4.87
N GLU A 62 0.46 0.94 3.67
CA GLU A 62 1.78 1.47 3.36
C GLU A 62 1.65 2.42 2.18
N GLY A 63 2.41 3.50 2.16
CA GLY A 63 2.41 4.44 1.05
C GLY A 63 3.80 4.97 0.75
N LYS A 64 4.00 5.32 -0.52
CA LYS A 64 5.23 5.90 -1.03
C LYS A 64 4.86 6.98 -2.04
N HIS A 65 5.16 8.24 -1.74
CA HIS A 65 4.77 9.38 -2.58
C HIS A 65 5.83 10.47 -2.66
N ASP A 66 5.70 11.32 -3.68
CA ASP A 66 6.32 12.64 -3.69
C ASP A 66 5.47 13.69 -2.95
N LYS A 67 5.94 14.94 -2.95
CA LYS A 67 5.25 16.11 -2.38
C LYS A 67 3.87 16.43 -3.01
N ASP A 68 3.60 15.94 -4.21
CA ASP A 68 2.32 16.13 -4.92
C ASP A 68 1.34 14.98 -4.66
N PHE A 69 1.66 14.06 -3.72
CA PHE A 69 0.91 12.84 -3.44
C PHE A 69 0.92 11.82 -4.59
N LYS A 70 1.88 11.93 -5.51
CA LYS A 70 2.05 10.99 -6.63
C LYS A 70 2.88 9.80 -6.18
N GLY A 71 2.32 8.59 -6.35
CA GLY A 71 3.00 7.35 -6.02
C GLY A 71 2.01 6.21 -5.77
N GLU A 72 2.38 5.29 -4.88
CA GLU A 72 1.61 4.07 -4.63
C GLU A 72 1.16 3.99 -3.17
N ILE A 73 -0.09 3.55 -2.99
CA ILE A 73 -0.65 3.19 -1.68
C ILE A 73 -1.00 1.71 -1.71
N LYS A 74 -0.45 0.94 -0.77
CA LYS A 74 -0.70 -0.49 -0.61
C LYS A 74 -1.59 -0.71 0.60
N PHE A 75 -2.77 -1.24 0.34
CA PHE A 75 -3.71 -1.70 1.35
C PHE A 75 -3.57 -3.22 1.51
N ILE A 76 -3.17 -3.65 2.69
CA ILE A 76 -2.90 -5.05 3.00
C ILE A 76 -4.12 -5.63 3.69
N TYR A 77 -4.76 -6.59 3.04
CA TYR A 77 -5.92 -7.30 3.53
C TYR A 77 -5.57 -8.72 3.98
N THR A 78 -6.16 -9.15 5.10
CA THR A 78 -6.04 -10.51 5.62
C THR A 78 -7.42 -11.09 5.97
N LYS A 79 -7.57 -12.41 5.98
CA LYS A 79 -8.83 -13.04 6.43
C LYS A 79 -9.03 -12.84 7.93
N ARG A 80 -10.28 -12.64 8.35
CA ARG A 80 -10.72 -12.70 9.77
C ARG A 80 -10.67 -14.13 10.34
N VAL A 81 -9.51 -14.77 10.33
CA VAL A 81 -9.29 -16.04 11.02
C VAL A 81 -8.02 -15.96 11.85
N LYS A 82 -8.04 -16.59 13.02
CA LYS A 82 -6.93 -16.59 14.01
C LYS A 82 -5.58 -17.00 13.40
N HIS A 83 -5.60 -17.70 12.27
CA HIS A 83 -4.44 -18.26 11.59
C HIS A 83 -4.50 -18.18 10.06
N SER A 84 -4.53 -16.97 9.47
CA SER A 84 -4.41 -16.80 8.02
C SER A 84 -2.95 -16.53 7.62
N PRO A 85 -2.27 -17.44 6.90
CA PRO A 85 -0.96 -17.16 6.32
C PRO A 85 -1.05 -16.27 5.08
N ASP A 86 -2.24 -16.05 4.52
CA ASP A 86 -2.38 -15.39 3.23
C ASP A 86 -2.69 -13.89 3.39
N GLY A 87 -1.92 -13.05 2.71
CA GLY A 87 -2.15 -11.61 2.56
C GLY A 87 -2.54 -11.25 1.13
N TYR A 88 -3.33 -10.19 0.99
CA TYR A 88 -3.66 -9.61 -0.31
C TYR A 88 -3.28 -8.14 -0.31
N PHE A 89 -2.58 -7.72 -1.35
CA PHE A 89 -2.26 -6.33 -1.58
C PHE A 89 -3.26 -5.75 -2.55
N VAL A 90 -3.89 -4.63 -2.20
CA VAL A 90 -4.57 -3.77 -3.17
C VAL A 90 -3.72 -2.51 -3.29
N ILE A 91 -3.19 -2.27 -4.48
CA ILE A 91 -2.29 -1.14 -4.75
C ILE A 91 -3.07 -0.11 -5.55
N VAL A 92 -3.12 1.11 -5.02
CA VAL A 92 -3.64 2.29 -5.72
C VAL A 92 -2.45 3.12 -6.19
N ASP A 93 -2.28 3.19 -7.51
CA ASP A 93 -1.30 4.04 -8.17
C ASP A 93 -1.98 5.39 -8.50
N THR A 94 -1.58 6.44 -7.79
CA THR A 94 -2.14 7.79 -7.96
C THR A 94 -1.58 8.53 -9.18
N VAL A 95 -0.50 8.03 -9.78
CA VAL A 95 0.09 8.59 -11.01
C VAL A 95 -0.69 8.11 -12.22
N ASN A 96 -0.94 6.80 -12.28
CA ASN A 96 -1.61 6.16 -13.40
C ASN A 96 -3.14 6.10 -13.22
N ASN A 97 -3.65 6.42 -12.03
CA ASN A 97 -5.05 6.24 -11.65
C ASN A 97 -5.49 4.77 -11.82
N GLU A 98 -4.69 3.86 -11.28
CA GLU A 98 -4.90 2.42 -11.44
C GLU A 98 -5.03 1.73 -10.08
N ILE A 99 -5.88 0.72 -10.03
CA ILE A 99 -5.98 -0.22 -8.91
C ILE A 99 -5.53 -1.57 -9.41
N THR A 100 -4.54 -2.15 -8.74
CA THR A 100 -4.12 -3.53 -8.99
C THR A 100 -4.26 -4.33 -7.71
N TYR A 101 -4.31 -5.66 -7.82
CA TYR A 101 -4.07 -6.52 -6.67
C TYR A 101 -2.95 -7.51 -6.92
N ASP A 102 -2.32 -7.91 -5.82
CA ASP A 102 -1.39 -9.01 -5.80
C ASP A 102 -1.67 -9.94 -4.63
N TYR A 103 -1.34 -11.21 -4.81
CA TYR A 103 -1.48 -12.24 -3.79
C TYR A 103 -0.15 -12.48 -3.11
N TRP A 104 -0.13 -12.44 -1.78
CA TRP A 104 1.02 -12.78 -0.98
C TRP A 104 0.78 -14.12 -0.29
N PRO A 105 1.23 -15.25 -0.88
CA PRO A 105 1.26 -16.50 -0.15
C PRO A 105 2.21 -16.36 1.03
N ASP A 106 1.89 -17.05 2.13
CA ASP A 106 2.86 -17.25 3.21
C ASP A 106 3.36 -15.94 3.85
N ALA A 107 2.46 -14.97 3.99
CA ALA A 107 2.57 -13.83 4.92
C ALA A 107 2.53 -14.31 6.39
N HIS A 108 3.35 -15.34 6.70
CA HIS A 108 3.52 -16.03 7.98
C HIS A 108 3.94 -15.12 9.15
N SER A 109 4.12 -13.82 8.90
CA SER A 109 4.44 -12.79 9.89
C SER A 109 3.27 -11.89 10.29
N VAL A 110 2.08 -12.01 9.71
CA VAL A 110 0.90 -11.17 10.06
C VAL A 110 0.27 -11.59 11.42
N TYR A 111 0.99 -12.41 12.19
CA TYR A 111 0.47 -13.11 13.36
C TYR A 111 0.50 -12.31 14.67
N VAL A 112 -0.71 -12.20 15.23
CA VAL A 112 -1.04 -12.01 16.67
C VAL A 112 -0.79 -10.60 17.22
N GLY A 113 -1.79 -9.76 17.03
CA GLY A 113 -1.95 -8.49 17.74
C GLY A 113 -2.76 -7.52 16.90
N ASN A 114 -3.99 -7.91 16.50
CA ASN A 114 -4.89 -7.18 15.60
C ASN A 114 -4.74 -5.66 15.73
N PRO A 115 -4.39 -4.98 14.63
CA PRO A 115 -5.07 -3.75 14.33
C PRO A 115 -6.07 -3.97 13.20
N HIS A 116 -7.35 -3.90 13.51
CA HIS A 116 -8.36 -3.65 12.49
C HIS A 116 -8.37 -2.16 12.23
N ILE A 117 -7.71 -1.73 11.16
CA ILE A 117 -7.60 -0.30 10.86
C ILE A 117 -8.95 0.23 10.39
N GLN A 118 -9.47 1.23 11.10
CA GLN A 118 -10.71 1.95 10.80
C GLN A 118 -10.41 3.36 10.29
N ILE A 119 -9.88 3.42 9.07
CA ILE A 119 -10.34 4.34 8.00
C ILE A 119 -11.16 5.56 8.44
N GLU A 120 -12.45 5.27 8.59
CA GLU A 120 -13.52 6.22 8.79
C GLU A 120 -13.32 7.17 9.97
N ASN A 121 -12.60 6.74 11.00
CA ASN A 121 -12.45 7.46 12.26
C ASN A 121 -11.16 8.30 12.33
N TRP A 122 -10.32 8.26 11.30
CA TRP A 122 -9.05 9.00 11.32
C TRP A 122 -9.24 10.48 10.99
N ASP A 123 -8.71 11.34 11.86
CA ASP A 123 -8.54 12.76 11.57
C ASP A 123 -7.24 13.03 10.80
N PHE A 124 -6.29 12.09 10.83
CA PHE A 124 -5.01 12.24 10.14
C PHE A 124 -5.16 12.35 8.62
N ASN A 125 -4.55 13.39 8.07
CA ASN A 125 -4.31 13.58 6.64
C ASN A 125 -2.80 13.74 6.41
N LEU A 126 -2.28 13.22 5.30
CA LEU A 126 -0.85 13.36 4.97
C LEU A 126 -0.46 14.84 4.82
N GLU A 127 -1.38 15.71 4.40
CA GLU A 127 -1.17 17.16 4.33
C GLU A 127 -0.72 17.78 5.67
N THR A 128 -1.15 17.21 6.81
CA THR A 128 -0.66 17.59 8.14
C THR A 128 0.84 17.36 8.25
N ALA A 129 1.32 16.19 7.83
CA ALA A 129 2.74 15.88 7.85
C ALA A 129 3.54 16.72 6.85
N LEU A 130 2.97 17.03 5.66
CA LEU A 130 3.59 17.92 4.68
C LEU A 130 3.76 19.34 5.21
N THR A 131 2.72 19.85 5.88
CA THR A 131 2.71 21.19 6.48
C THR A 131 3.74 21.28 7.59
N GLU A 132 3.75 20.32 8.52
CA GLU A 132 4.76 20.26 9.59
C GLU A 132 6.18 20.16 9.02
N ALA A 133 6.40 19.32 8.01
CA ALA A 133 7.71 19.21 7.36
C ALA A 133 8.16 20.53 6.73
N SER A 134 7.24 21.29 6.12
CA SER A 134 7.52 22.63 5.61
C SER A 134 7.85 23.63 6.73
N GLU A 135 7.11 23.61 7.83
CA GLU A 135 7.34 24.49 9.00
C GLU A 135 8.68 24.19 9.69
N LEU A 136 9.09 22.92 9.72
CA LEU A 136 10.38 22.46 10.23
C LEU A 136 11.53 22.68 9.25
N GLY A 137 11.26 23.10 8.01
CA GLY A 137 12.27 23.31 6.98
C GLY A 137 12.93 22.01 6.50
N ILE A 138 12.20 20.90 6.51
CA ILE A 138 12.69 19.59 6.04
C ILE A 138 12.73 19.61 4.51
N ASP A 139 13.93 19.45 3.95
CA ASP A 139 14.13 19.29 2.50
C ASP A 139 14.13 17.80 2.13
N TYR A 140 13.05 17.33 1.50
CA TYR A 140 12.83 15.93 1.11
C TYR A 140 12.40 15.81 -0.36
N ASP A 141 12.62 14.64 -0.97
CA ASP A 141 12.15 14.28 -2.31
C ASP A 141 11.10 13.16 -2.30
N GLU A 142 11.04 12.38 -1.22
CA GLU A 142 10.16 11.23 -1.10
C GLU A 142 9.63 11.10 0.33
N ILE A 143 8.40 10.64 0.45
CA ILE A 143 7.74 10.31 1.71
C ILE A 143 7.34 8.85 1.68
N ARG A 144 7.63 8.15 2.76
CA ARG A 144 7.09 6.82 3.04
C ARG A 144 6.27 6.87 4.30
N TRP A 145 5.17 6.14 4.31
CA TRP A 145 4.37 6.04 5.52
C TRP A 145 3.78 4.66 5.66
N ASP A 146 3.62 4.22 6.89
CA ASP A 146 3.08 2.91 7.20
C ASP A 146 2.33 2.92 8.54
N THR A 147 1.31 2.08 8.60
CA THR A 147 0.59 1.82 9.84
C THR A 147 1.24 0.64 10.55
N PHE A 148 1.51 0.80 11.84
CA PHE A 148 2.08 -0.27 12.65
C PHE A 148 1.18 -0.64 13.84
N PHE A 149 0.17 0.18 14.18
CA PHE A 149 -0.91 -0.09 15.16
C PHE A 149 -2.24 0.57 14.71
N GLU A 150 -3.37 0.29 15.39
CA GLU A 150 -4.71 0.80 15.01
C GLU A 150 -4.80 2.33 14.96
N ASP A 151 -4.03 2.99 15.83
CA ASP A 151 -4.13 4.40 16.16
C ASP A 151 -2.91 5.20 15.68
N ARG A 152 -1.99 4.60 14.91
CA ARG A 152 -0.70 5.21 14.57
C ARG A 152 -0.31 5.04 13.13
N ILE A 153 0.24 6.13 12.59
CA ILE A 153 0.91 6.18 11.30
C ILE A 153 2.31 6.76 11.49
N ALA A 154 3.30 6.04 10.99
CA ALA A 154 4.66 6.55 10.87
C ALA A 154 4.80 7.21 9.50
N VAL A 155 5.43 8.37 9.47
CA VAL A 155 5.75 9.13 8.26
C VAL A 155 7.25 9.42 8.27
N SER A 156 7.93 8.91 7.26
CA SER A 156 9.37 9.03 7.09
C SER A 156 9.66 9.87 5.85
N PHE A 157 10.50 10.87 6.00
CA PHE A 157 10.93 11.78 4.95
C PHE A 157 12.30 11.36 4.45
N TYR A 158 12.47 11.35 3.13
CA TYR A 158 13.69 10.90 2.47
C TYR A 158 14.28 12.01 1.59
N LYS A 159 15.61 12.03 1.50
CA LYS A 159 16.37 12.85 0.54
C LYS A 159 17.47 12.03 -0.06
N ASN A 160 17.56 11.99 -1.40
CA ASN A 160 18.56 11.21 -2.12
C ASN A 160 18.59 9.73 -1.67
N GLY A 161 17.42 9.17 -1.35
CA GLY A 161 17.27 7.78 -0.91
C GLY A 161 17.61 7.49 0.55
N ALA A 162 18.00 8.50 1.35
CA ALA A 162 18.24 8.34 2.78
C ALA A 162 17.09 8.89 3.60
N GLU A 163 16.72 8.20 4.68
CA GLU A 163 15.79 8.73 5.66
C GLU A 163 16.46 9.89 6.42
N ILE A 164 15.76 11.03 6.51
CA ILE A 164 16.24 12.25 7.16
C ILE A 164 15.40 12.67 8.36
N GLU A 165 14.14 12.24 8.42
CA GLU A 165 13.23 12.49 9.55
C GLU A 165 12.16 11.39 9.60
N HIS A 166 11.75 11.05 10.81
CA HIS A 166 10.69 10.08 11.09
C HIS A 166 9.74 10.64 12.14
N ILE A 167 8.46 10.73 11.82
CA ILE A 167 7.43 11.29 12.69
C ILE A 167 6.28 10.30 12.82
N ILE A 168 5.89 10.00 14.06
CA ILE A 168 4.72 9.18 14.35
C ILE A 168 3.56 10.08 14.74
N TYR A 169 2.42 9.88 14.11
CA TYR A 169 1.17 10.59 14.39
C TYR A 169 0.14 9.66 14.98
N ASN A 170 -0.67 10.21 15.89
CA ASN A 170 -1.93 9.61 16.27
C ASN A 170 -2.93 9.81 15.13
N THR A 171 -3.53 8.72 14.65
CA THR A 171 -4.44 8.79 13.50
C THR A 171 -5.78 9.42 13.83
N PHE A 172 -6.19 9.42 15.10
CA PHE A 172 -7.45 9.99 15.58
C PHE A 172 -7.36 11.46 15.96
N THR A 173 -6.20 11.95 16.42
CA THR A 173 -6.04 13.36 16.81
C THR A 173 -5.17 14.16 15.84
N SER A 174 -4.48 13.49 14.91
CA SER A 174 -3.40 14.04 14.08
C SER A 174 -2.22 14.59 14.88
N GLU A 175 -2.17 14.38 16.19
CA GLU A 175 -1.09 14.87 17.03
C GLU A 175 0.14 13.98 16.88
N ARG A 176 1.30 14.62 16.88
CA ARG A 176 2.59 13.95 16.92
C ARG A 176 2.76 13.20 18.26
N ILE A 177 3.14 11.92 18.19
CA ILE A 177 3.34 11.05 19.36
C ILE A 177 4.81 11.03 19.82
N THR A 178 5.77 11.10 18.90
CA THR A 178 7.20 11.00 19.24
C THR A 178 7.93 12.33 19.11
N ASP A 179 8.72 12.68 20.12
CA ASP A 179 9.75 13.71 20.02
C ASP A 179 10.86 13.24 19.07
N ARG A 180 11.13 14.09 18.06
CA ARG A 180 12.19 14.06 17.04
C ARG A 180 13.33 13.05 17.26
N GLN A 181 13.48 12.08 16.35
CA GLN A 181 14.75 11.38 16.15
C GLN A 181 15.34 11.82 14.81
N VAL A 182 16.18 12.86 14.87
CA VAL A 182 16.96 13.30 13.71
C VAL A 182 18.06 12.28 13.45
N TYR A 183 17.95 11.51 12.38
CA TYR A 183 19.10 10.84 11.78
C TYR A 183 19.44 11.57 10.49
N ILE A 184 20.46 12.44 10.53
CA ILE A 184 21.07 13.00 9.32
C ILE A 184 22.35 12.22 9.07
N PRO A 185 22.38 11.31 8.07
CA PRO A 185 23.60 10.66 7.66
C PRO A 185 24.65 11.70 7.24
N ASP A 186 25.91 11.52 7.65
CA ASP A 186 26.96 12.52 7.44
C ASP A 186 27.25 12.85 5.96
N TYR A 187 26.84 11.99 5.02
CA TYR A 187 27.03 12.23 3.59
C TYR A 187 26.05 13.23 2.96
N ILE A 188 25.00 13.66 3.68
CA ILE A 188 24.03 14.68 3.21
C ILE A 188 24.48 16.10 3.60
N LYS A 189 25.50 16.24 4.46
CA LYS A 189 25.97 17.54 4.97
C LYS A 189 26.92 18.31 4.03
N ASN A 190 27.11 17.87 2.78
CA ASN A 190 28.06 18.46 1.82
C ASN A 190 27.37 19.02 0.59
#